data_AF-A0ABD3KTS4-F1
#
_entry.id   AF-A0ABD3KTS4-F1
#
_cell.length_a   1.000
_cell.length_b   1.000
_cell.length_c   1.000
_cell.angle_alpha   90.00
_cell.angle_beta   90.00
_cell.angle_gamma   90.00
#
_symmetry.space_group_name_H-M   'P 1'
#
loop_
_entity.id
_entity.type
_entity.pdbx_description
1 polymer ?
#
loop_
_entity_poly.entity_id
_entity_poly.type
_entity_poly.pdbx_seq_one_letter_code
_entity_poly.pdbx_strand_id
1 'polypeptide(L)' 'MGLRKFSFLAFVCFALLVGSDAEEQYSKQERQPIKTFKTIYGETIDCIDMYKQPAFDHPLLKDHKLQVLIYRRK' A
#
# COMPACT_ATOMS: atom_id res chain seq x y z
N MET A 1 28.38 24.56 -29.31
CA MET A 1 27.98 23.98 -27.99
C MET A 1 26.45 24.07 -27.74
N GLY A 2 25.60 23.82 -28.76
CA GLY A 2 24.15 24.08 -28.67
C GLY A 2 23.25 22.84 -28.55
N LEU A 3 23.70 21.66 -28.97
CA LEU A 3 22.87 20.45 -29.01
C LEU A 3 22.82 19.66 -27.69
N ARG A 4 23.84 19.79 -26.84
CA ARG A 4 23.90 19.10 -25.54
C ARG A 4 22.96 19.73 -24.51
N LYS A 5 22.62 21.03 -24.64
CA LYS A 5 21.69 21.73 -23.75
C LYS A 5 20.24 21.29 -23.96
N PHE A 6 19.82 21.07 -25.20
CA PHE A 6 18.50 20.51 -25.52
C PHE A 6 18.36 19.07 -25.02
N SER A 7 19.41 18.27 -25.14
CA SER A 7 19.45 16.92 -24.60
C SER A 7 19.34 16.91 -23.07
N PHE A 8 20.08 17.79 -22.37
CA PHE A 8 19.98 17.92 -20.91
C PHE A 8 18.61 18.42 -20.45
N LEU A 9 18.05 19.43 -21.11
CA LEU A 9 16.73 19.96 -20.77
C LEU A 9 15.62 18.93 -20.99
N ALA A 10 15.72 18.13 -22.05
CA ALA A 10 14.81 17.01 -22.30
C ALA A 10 14.95 15.91 -21.24
N PHE A 11 16.17 15.59 -20.81
CA PHE A 11 16.42 14.57 -19.78
C PHE A 11 15.90 15.01 -18.40
N VAL A 12 16.09 16.29 -18.05
CA VAL A 12 15.55 16.89 -16.82
C VAL A 12 14.01 16.95 -16.86
N CYS A 13 13.42 17.34 -17.99
CA CYS A 13 11.97 17.27 -18.18
C CYS A 13 11.43 15.85 -18.03
N PHE A 14 12.11 14.85 -18.59
CA PHE A 14 11.69 13.45 -18.46
C PHE A 14 11.75 12.98 -17.01
N ALA A 15 12.79 13.35 -16.26
CA ALA A 15 12.89 13.02 -14.83
C ALA A 15 11.86 13.75 -13.95
N LEU A 16 11.50 15.00 -14.28
CA LEU A 16 10.48 15.77 -13.55
C LEU A 16 9.04 15.34 -13.91
N LEU A 17 8.81 14.84 -15.13
CA LEU A 17 7.51 14.33 -15.58
C LEU A 17 7.28 12.86 -15.19
N VAL A 18 8.34 12.07 -14.99
CA VAL A 18 8.29 10.66 -14.55
C VAL A 18 8.49 10.56 -13.02
N GLY A 19 8.03 11.56 -12.28
CA GLY A 19 8.12 11.64 -10.82
C GLY A 19 7.35 10.52 -10.12
N SER A 20 8.04 9.41 -9.84
CA SER A 20 7.88 8.51 -8.70
C SER A 20 6.46 8.08 -8.32
N ASP A 21 5.83 7.23 -9.14
CA ASP A 21 4.65 6.44 -8.74
C ASP A 21 5.01 5.27 -7.79
N ALA A 22 6.30 5.12 -7.46
CA ALA A 22 6.85 3.94 -6.78
C ALA A 22 6.40 3.79 -5.32
N GLU A 23 6.03 4.88 -4.63
CA GLU A 23 5.57 4.82 -3.23
C GLU A 23 4.13 4.28 -3.12
N GLU A 24 3.25 4.65 -4.06
CA GLU A 24 1.84 4.22 -4.03
C GLU A 24 1.69 2.73 -4.38
N GLN A 25 2.51 2.23 -5.30
CA GLN A 25 2.48 0.81 -5.71
C GLN A 25 2.96 -0.13 -4.60
N TYR A 26 3.96 0.27 -3.80
CA TYR A 26 4.50 -0.55 -2.72
C TYR A 26 3.49 -0.74 -1.57
N SER A 27 2.82 0.33 -1.16
CA SER A 27 1.74 0.32 -0.16
C SER A 27 0.58 -0.61 -0.54
N LYS A 28 0.20 -0.60 -1.82
CA LYS A 28 -0.92 -1.42 -2.33
C LYS A 28 -0.59 -2.91 -2.38
N GLN A 29 0.66 -3.27 -2.66
CA GLN A 29 1.10 -4.66 -2.71
C GLN A 29 1.18 -5.30 -1.31
N GLU A 30 1.53 -4.53 -0.27
CA GLU A 30 1.58 -5.04 1.11
C GLU A 30 0.19 -5.35 1.69
N ARG A 31 -0.85 -4.67 1.23
CA ARG A 31 -2.22 -4.72 1.80
C ARG A 31 -3.15 -5.70 1.08
N GLN A 32 -2.61 -6.58 0.25
CA GLN A 32 -3.43 -7.54 -0.49
C GLN A 32 -4.12 -8.54 0.46
N PRO A 33 -5.40 -8.86 0.21
CA PRO A 33 -6.09 -9.87 0.98
C PRO A 33 -5.46 -11.25 0.77
N ILE A 34 -5.14 -11.89 1.89
CA ILE A 34 -4.68 -13.29 1.96
C ILE A 34 -5.80 -14.22 1.53
N LYS A 35 -7.04 -13.86 1.89
CA LYS A 35 -8.23 -14.65 1.55
C LYS A 35 -9.45 -13.77 1.43
N THR A 36 -10.29 -14.07 0.46
CA THR A 36 -11.55 -13.37 0.23
C THR A 36 -12.71 -14.34 0.40
N PHE A 37 -13.72 -13.94 1.15
CA PHE A 37 -14.92 -14.71 1.42
C PHE A 37 -16.14 -13.98 0.86
N LYS A 38 -17.07 -14.71 0.28
CA LYS A 38 -18.39 -14.18 -0.09
C LYS A 38 -19.42 -14.69 0.90
N THR A 39 -20.18 -13.78 1.50
CA THR A 39 -21.26 -14.14 2.42
C THR A 39 -22.50 -14.57 1.63
N ILE A 40 -23.43 -15.24 2.30
CA ILE A 40 -24.73 -15.59 1.72
C ILE A 40 -25.56 -14.36 1.31
N TYR A 41 -25.23 -13.20 1.88
CA TYR A 41 -25.86 -11.92 1.58
C TYR A 41 -25.17 -11.18 0.42
N GLY A 42 -24.15 -11.79 -0.19
CA GLY A 42 -23.41 -11.21 -1.32
C GLY A 42 -22.29 -10.24 -0.93
N GLU A 43 -22.03 -10.08 0.37
CA GLU A 43 -20.94 -9.23 0.85
C GLU A 43 -19.59 -9.94 0.65
N THR A 44 -18.57 -9.17 0.29
CA THR A 44 -17.22 -9.70 0.14
C THR A 44 -16.37 -9.26 1.32
N ILE A 45 -15.84 -10.21 2.07
CA ILE A 45 -15.01 -10.00 3.25
C ILE A 45 -13.58 -10.42 2.94
N ASP A 46 -12.66 -9.47 3.06
CA ASP A 46 -11.25 -9.64 2.79
C ASP A 46 -10.45 -9.83 4.08
N CYS A 47 -9.75 -10.95 4.20
CA CYS A 47 -8.79 -11.21 5.27
C CYS A 47 -7.43 -10.67 4.87
N ILE A 48 -7.02 -9.59 5.53
CA ILE A 48 -5.70 -8.96 5.41
C ILE A 48 -4.93 -9.25 6.70
N ASP A 49 -3.60 -9.26 6.64
CA ASP A 49 -2.75 -9.31 7.83
C ASP A 49 -3.16 -8.21 8.82
N MET A 50 -3.32 -8.58 10.08
CA MET A 50 -3.78 -7.70 11.16
C MET A 50 -2.91 -6.44 11.27
N TYR A 51 -1.59 -6.55 11.11
CA TYR A 51 -0.70 -5.39 11.20
C TYR A 51 -0.75 -4.47 9.97
N LYS A 52 -1.35 -4.95 8.87
CA LYS A 52 -1.43 -4.24 7.59
C LYS A 52 -2.83 -3.71 7.30
N GLN A 53 -3.73 -3.79 8.28
CA GLN A 53 -5.07 -3.25 8.11
C GLN A 53 -5.02 -1.72 8.02
N PRO A 54 -5.81 -1.11 7.11
CA PRO A 54 -5.80 0.35 6.91
C PRO A 54 -6.22 1.13 8.16
N ALA A 55 -6.92 0.50 9.11
CA ALA A 55 -7.28 1.13 10.37
C ALA A 55 -6.04 1.60 11.18
N PHE A 56 -4.90 0.91 11.06
CA PHE A 56 -3.68 1.25 11.80
C PHE A 56 -2.88 2.40 11.18
N ASP A 57 -3.25 2.86 9.97
CA ASP A 57 -2.67 4.08 9.39
C ASP A 57 -3.11 5.34 10.16
N HIS A 58 -4.14 5.23 11.01
CA HIS A 58 -4.63 6.35 11.80
C HIS A 58 -3.58 6.77 12.86
N PRO A 59 -3.23 8.07 12.96
CA PRO A 59 -2.14 8.54 13.83
C PRO A 59 -2.32 8.19 15.31
N LEU A 60 -3.56 8.06 15.78
CA LEU A 60 -3.88 7.67 17.16
C LEU A 60 -3.60 6.19 17.47
N LEU A 61 -3.42 5.35 16.45
CA LEU A 61 -3.25 3.90 16.57
C LEU A 61 -1.82 3.42 16.30
N LYS A 62 -0.88 4.33 16.01
CA LYS A 62 0.53 4.01 15.70
C LYS A 62 1.23 3.20 16.80
N ASP A 63 0.94 3.50 18.06
CA ASP A 63 1.53 2.83 19.22
C ASP A 63 0.54 1.87 19.91
N HIS A 64 -0.55 1.52 19.22
CA HIS A 64 -1.55 0.63 19.77
C HIS A 64 -1.03 -0.82 19.81
N LYS A 65 -0.90 -1.37 21.02
CA LYS A 65 -0.50 -2.78 21.20
C LYS A 65 -1.71 -3.70 21.00
N LEU A 66 -1.67 -4.48 19.94
CA LEU A 66 -2.66 -5.52 19.67
C LEU A 66 -2.57 -6.64 20.73
N GLN A 67 -3.70 -6.91 21.38
CA GLN A 67 -3.83 -8.05 22.28
C GLN A 67 -4.38 -9.24 21.50
N VAL A 68 -3.52 -10.21 21.18
CA VAL A 68 -3.93 -11.42 20.48
C VAL A 68 -4.31 -12.48 21.51
N LEU A 69 -5.61 -12.73 21.66
CA LEU A 69 -6.13 -13.89 22.38
C LEU A 69 -6.33 -15.03 21.38
N ILE A 70 -5.42 -16.00 21.37
CA ILE A 70 -5.56 -17.19 20.52
C ILE A 70 -6.53 -18.15 21.21
N TYR A 71 -7.78 -18.17 20.75
CA TYR A 71 -8.71 -19.20 21.16
C TYR A 71 -8.45 -20.46 20.33
N ARG A 72 -7.83 -21.47 20.94
CA ARG A 72 -7.75 -22.80 20.31
C ARG A 72 -9.11 -23.46 20.36
N ARG A 73 -9.76 -23.63 19.21
CA ARG A 73 -10.80 -24.66 19.08
C ARG A 73 -10.12 -26.01 19.29
N LYS A 74 -10.55 -26.72 20.34
CA LYS A 74 -10.14 -28.08 20.65
C LYS A 74 -10.80 -29.06 19.68
#